data_AF-A0A945M8T1-F1
#
_entry.id   AF-A0A945M8T1-F1
#
_cell.length_a   1.000
_cell.length_b   1.000
_cell.length_c   1.000
_cell.angle_alpha   90.00
_cell.angle_beta   90.00
_cell.angle_gamma   90.00
#
_symmetry.space_group_name_H-M   'P 1'
#
loop_
_entity.id
_entity.type
_entity.pdbx_description
1 polymer ?
#
loop_
_entity_poly.entity_id
_entity_poly.type
_entity_poly.pdbx_seq_one_letter_code
_entity_poly.pdbx_strand_id
1 'polypeptide(L)'
;EETIRAINPNRRVCSDTRKLIYGIRVAPDQPRLIFGGRPAMTETDPKKTAPMLYEKMTQIFPQLEGVGITHAWTGFVAFTFRFLPSIGKRDGMHYVLGCSGTGVAAHTGLGDRIAGRILGANDTETAYDDIPFETRPFYNGNPWFLSAVVRWYRYKDRTARRPR
;
A
#
# COMPACT_ATOMS: atom_id res chain seq x y z
N GLU A 1 18.97 -17.78 -4.90
CA GLU A 1 17.99 -17.91 -6.00
C GLU A 1 16.94 -18.99 -5.74
N GLU A 2 17.37 -20.20 -5.40
CA GLU A 2 16.48 -21.33 -5.10
C GLU A 2 15.40 -21.01 -4.06
N THR A 3 15.78 -20.38 -2.92
CA THR A 3 14.84 -19.94 -1.88
C THR A 3 13.72 -19.03 -2.42
N ILE A 4 14.05 -18.12 -3.33
CA ILE A 4 13.06 -17.21 -3.93
C ILE A 4 12.15 -17.95 -4.90
N ARG A 5 12.70 -18.88 -5.69
CA ARG A 5 11.90 -19.73 -6.58
C ARG A 5 10.92 -20.60 -5.77
N ALA A 6 11.32 -21.08 -4.59
CA ALA A 6 10.44 -21.82 -3.69
C ALA A 6 9.30 -20.94 -3.13
N ILE A 7 9.60 -19.68 -2.78
CA ILE A 7 8.59 -18.74 -2.25
C ILE A 7 7.64 -18.24 -3.35
N ASN A 8 8.17 -17.90 -4.52
CA ASN A 8 7.42 -17.25 -5.59
C ASN A 8 7.98 -17.64 -6.96
N PRO A 9 7.65 -18.85 -7.46
CA PRO A 9 8.27 -19.42 -8.66
C PRO A 9 7.99 -18.57 -9.90
N ASN A 10 6.80 -17.97 -9.96
CA ASN A 10 6.34 -17.14 -11.08
C ASN A 10 6.61 -15.64 -10.87
N ARG A 11 7.31 -15.27 -9.79
CA ARG A 11 7.69 -13.88 -9.47
C ARG A 11 6.50 -12.90 -9.47
N ARG A 12 5.31 -13.38 -9.09
CA ARG A 12 4.07 -12.59 -9.09
C ARG A 12 4.09 -11.57 -7.97
N VAL A 13 3.43 -10.43 -8.16
CA VAL A 13 3.14 -9.53 -7.04
C VAL A 13 2.03 -10.17 -6.21
N CYS A 14 2.30 -10.40 -4.93
CA CYS A 14 1.37 -11.07 -4.02
C CYS A 14 1.09 -10.18 -2.81
N SER A 15 -0.12 -10.29 -2.28
CA SER A 15 -0.49 -9.74 -0.97
C SER A 15 -1.21 -10.80 -0.16
N ASP A 16 -1.16 -10.69 1.16
CA ASP A 16 -1.99 -11.54 2.01
C ASP A 16 -3.45 -11.05 2.10
N THR A 17 -4.26 -11.74 2.90
CA THR A 17 -5.68 -11.44 3.14
C THR A 17 -5.93 -10.65 4.42
N ARG A 18 -4.88 -10.14 5.08
CA ARG A 18 -5.00 -9.39 6.33
C ARG A 18 -5.61 -8.02 6.09
N LYS A 19 -6.16 -7.43 7.15
CA LYS A 19 -6.60 -6.02 7.13
C LYS A 19 -5.39 -5.08 7.12
N LEU A 20 -4.33 -5.44 7.84
CA LEU A 20 -3.01 -4.83 7.70
C LEU A 20 -2.17 -5.69 6.76
N ILE A 21 -2.28 -5.39 5.47
CA ILE A 21 -1.74 -6.19 4.40
C ILE A 21 -0.21 -6.24 4.45
N TYR A 22 0.34 -7.43 4.25
CA TYR A 22 1.73 -7.61 3.83
C TYR A 22 1.79 -7.88 2.32
N GLY A 23 2.62 -7.11 1.63
CA GLY A 23 2.90 -7.25 0.21
C GLY A 23 4.26 -7.89 -0.02
N ILE A 24 4.33 -8.75 -1.03
CA ILE A 24 5.54 -9.49 -1.42
C ILE A 24 5.73 -9.33 -2.93
N ARG A 25 6.95 -8.97 -3.32
CA ARG A 25 7.36 -8.91 -4.72
C ARG A 25 8.82 -9.35 -4.85
N VAL A 26 9.16 -10.07 -5.91
CA VAL A 26 10.56 -10.34 -6.25
C VAL A 26 11.09 -9.17 -7.10
N ALA A 27 12.29 -8.68 -6.77
CA ALA A 27 12.95 -7.63 -7.54
C ALA A 27 13.25 -8.13 -8.97
N PRO A 28 12.98 -7.35 -10.04
CA PRO A 28 13.06 -7.83 -11.43
C PRO A 28 14.39 -8.50 -11.80
N ASP A 29 15.52 -7.92 -11.40
CA ASP A 29 16.84 -8.28 -11.93
C ASP A 29 17.75 -9.00 -10.91
N GLN A 30 17.24 -9.23 -9.70
CA GLN A 30 18.06 -9.76 -8.61
C GLN A 30 17.27 -10.76 -7.77
N PRO A 31 17.95 -11.73 -7.13
CA PRO A 31 17.34 -12.61 -6.14
C PRO A 31 17.12 -11.86 -4.83
N ARG A 32 16.32 -10.79 -4.87
CA ARG A 32 15.90 -10.03 -3.69
C ARG A 32 14.38 -10.08 -3.55
N LEU A 33 13.93 -10.31 -2.33
CA LEU A 33 12.53 -10.22 -1.96
C LEU A 33 12.26 -8.81 -1.41
N ILE A 34 11.25 -8.16 -1.95
CA ILE A 34 10.68 -6.93 -1.39
C ILE A 34 9.49 -7.35 -0.54
N PHE A 35 9.60 -7.08 0.76
CA PHE A 35 8.55 -7.34 1.74
C PHE A 35 8.11 -6.00 2.35
N GLY A 36 6.82 -5.68 2.24
CA GLY A 36 6.27 -4.42 2.68
C GLY A 36 5.02 -4.61 3.51
N GLY A 37 4.74 -3.65 4.39
CA GLY A 37 3.54 -3.64 5.22
C GLY A 37 3.59 -2.50 6.22
N ARG A 38 2.65 -2.50 7.17
CA ARG A 38 2.59 -1.48 8.24
C ARG A 38 3.02 -2.05 9.60
N PRO A 39 4.32 -2.05 9.92
CA PRO A 39 4.83 -2.62 11.17
C PRO A 39 4.55 -1.73 12.40
N ALA A 40 4.48 -0.41 12.21
CA ALA A 40 4.31 0.56 13.28
C ALA A 40 2.93 1.24 13.26
N MET A 41 2.49 1.73 14.43
CA MET A 41 1.26 2.52 14.56
C MET A 41 1.45 3.94 14.06
N THR A 42 2.64 4.50 14.29
CA THR A 42 3.03 5.83 13.86
C THR A 42 4.18 5.75 12.88
N GLU A 43 4.43 6.87 12.22
CA GLU A 43 5.60 7.08 11.39
C GLU A 43 6.86 6.89 12.23
N THR A 44 7.85 6.22 11.67
CA THR A 44 9.04 5.79 12.41
C THR A 44 10.18 5.50 11.46
N ASP A 45 11.40 5.69 11.95
CA ASP A 45 12.65 5.40 11.25
C ASP A 45 12.69 3.95 10.69
N PRO A 46 13.03 3.75 9.41
CA PRO A 46 13.33 2.43 8.83
C PRO A 46 14.20 1.53 9.71
N LYS A 47 15.16 2.09 10.47
CA LYS A 47 16.02 1.33 11.40
C LYS A 47 15.24 0.63 12.50
N LYS A 48 14.08 1.16 12.90
CA LYS A 48 13.20 0.56 13.92
C LYS A 48 12.14 -0.34 13.29
N THR A 49 11.61 0.02 12.12
CA THR A 49 10.53 -0.72 11.47
C THR A 49 11.00 -1.93 10.65
N ALA A 50 12.21 -1.89 10.09
CA ALA A 50 12.75 -2.98 9.29
C ALA A 50 12.95 -4.29 10.08
N PRO A 51 13.51 -4.29 11.32
CA PRO A 51 13.57 -5.50 12.13
C PRO A 51 12.19 -6.10 12.43
N MET A 52 11.18 -5.25 12.66
CA MET A 52 9.80 -5.71 12.89
C MET A 52 9.19 -6.35 11.64
N LEU A 53 9.44 -5.78 10.46
CA LEU A 53 9.00 -6.38 9.20
C LEU A 53 9.73 -7.68 8.92
N TYR A 54 11.03 -7.75 9.23
CA TYR A 54 11.82 -8.96 9.09
C TYR A 54 11.27 -10.10 9.96
N GLU A 55 10.96 -9.84 11.23
CA GLU A 55 10.34 -10.83 12.12
C GLU A 55 9.00 -11.35 11.56
N LYS A 56 8.19 -10.48 10.94
CA LYS A 56 6.92 -10.88 10.32
C LYS A 56 7.14 -11.65 9.02
N MET A 57 8.16 -11.29 8.26
CA MET A 57 8.56 -11.98 7.04
C MET A 57 9.03 -13.39 7.35
N THR A 58 9.90 -13.60 8.35
CA THR A 58 10.39 -14.93 8.72
C THR A 58 9.29 -15.79 9.35
N GLN A 59 8.32 -15.20 10.04
CA GLN A 59 7.11 -15.91 10.47
C GLN A 59 6.25 -16.43 9.30
N ILE A 60 6.31 -15.81 8.13
CA ILE A 60 5.58 -16.23 6.92
C ILE A 60 6.45 -17.15 6.05
N PHE A 61 7.75 -16.86 5.97
CA PHE A 61 8.75 -17.57 5.19
C PHE A 61 9.95 -17.92 6.06
N PRO A 62 9.87 -18.99 6.87
CA PRO A 62 10.94 -19.39 7.78
C PRO A 62 12.29 -19.62 7.07
N GLN A 63 12.26 -20.02 5.80
CA GLN A 63 13.46 -20.20 4.97
C GLN A 63 14.26 -18.90 4.68
N LEU A 64 13.78 -17.74 5.13
CA LEU A 64 14.48 -16.45 5.05
C LEU A 64 15.20 -16.06 6.35
N GLU A 65 15.15 -16.91 7.39
CA GLU A 65 15.94 -16.71 8.59
C GLU A 65 17.44 -16.65 8.26
N GLY A 66 18.15 -15.71 8.87
CA GLY A 66 19.56 -15.44 8.59
C GLY A 66 19.83 -14.62 7.32
N VAL A 67 18.85 -14.42 6.44
CA VAL A 67 19.00 -13.55 5.26
C VAL A 67 19.03 -12.08 5.68
N GLY A 68 20.09 -11.36 5.31
CA GLY A 68 20.28 -9.96 5.69
C GLY A 68 19.32 -8.98 5.01
N ILE A 69 18.99 -7.90 5.72
CA ILE A 69 18.27 -6.74 5.17
C ILE A 69 19.29 -5.85 4.44
N THR A 70 19.13 -5.69 3.12
CA THR A 70 20.05 -4.84 2.33
C THR A 70 19.58 -3.39 2.23
N HIS A 71 18.26 -3.17 2.25
CA HIS A 71 17.64 -1.86 2.08
C HIS A 71 16.38 -1.77 2.95
N ALA A 72 16.13 -0.59 3.50
CA ALA A 72 14.92 -0.28 4.23
C ALA A 72 14.53 1.17 3.96
N TRP A 73 13.24 1.41 3.73
CA TRP A 73 12.69 2.73 3.52
C TRP A 73 11.27 2.81 4.07
N THR A 74 10.79 4.03 4.25
CA THR A 74 9.42 4.34 4.64
C THR A 74 8.87 5.40 3.69
N GLY A 75 7.54 5.46 3.58
CA GLY A 75 6.88 6.46 2.76
C GLY A 75 5.46 6.70 3.21
N PHE A 76 4.88 7.79 2.73
CA PHE A 76 3.50 8.15 2.99
C PHE A 76 2.60 7.61 1.89
N VAL A 77 1.48 7.02 2.31
CA VAL A 77 0.43 6.60 1.40
C VAL A 77 -0.71 7.60 1.52
N ALA A 78 -1.04 8.24 0.40
CA ALA A 78 -2.21 9.12 0.32
C ALA A 78 -3.49 8.26 0.40
N PHE A 79 -4.13 8.28 1.57
CA PHE A 79 -5.41 7.61 1.81
C PHE A 79 -6.55 8.62 1.77
N THR A 80 -7.65 8.22 1.12
CA THR A 80 -8.94 8.89 1.23
C THR A 80 -9.84 8.09 2.17
N PHE A 81 -10.83 8.73 2.79
CA PHE A 81 -11.79 8.04 3.64
C PHE A 81 -12.69 7.06 2.88
N ARG A 82 -12.79 7.19 1.56
CA ARG A 82 -13.48 6.25 0.68
C ARG A 82 -12.59 5.11 0.18
N PHE A 83 -11.28 5.17 0.44
CA PHE A 83 -10.29 4.21 -0.06
C PHE A 83 -10.28 4.07 -1.60
N LEU A 84 -10.74 5.11 -2.30
CA LEU A 84 -10.78 5.20 -3.75
C LEU A 84 -9.95 6.39 -4.24
N PRO A 85 -9.32 6.29 -5.41
CA PRO A 85 -8.80 7.46 -6.12
C PRO A 85 -9.89 8.52 -6.29
N SER A 86 -9.49 9.80 -6.28
CA SER A 86 -10.32 10.92 -6.69
C SER A 86 -9.65 11.62 -7.85
N ILE A 87 -10.41 11.80 -8.93
CA ILE A 87 -10.00 12.47 -10.15
C ILE A 87 -10.86 13.71 -10.34
N GLY A 88 -10.26 14.81 -10.75
CA GLY A 88 -11.02 16.02 -11.01
C GLY A 88 -10.17 17.20 -11.44
N LYS A 89 -10.81 18.37 -11.43
CA LYS A 89 -10.20 19.65 -11.72
C LYS A 89 -10.64 20.67 -10.67
N ARG A 90 -9.69 21.42 -10.12
CA ARG A 90 -9.96 22.49 -9.16
C ARG A 90 -9.09 23.69 -9.50
N ASP A 91 -9.71 24.86 -9.63
CA ASP A 91 -9.02 26.13 -9.89
C ASP A 91 -8.05 26.04 -11.09
N GLY A 92 -8.46 25.35 -12.15
CA GLY A 92 -7.63 25.12 -13.35
C GLY A 92 -6.67 23.92 -13.27
N MET A 93 -6.41 23.38 -12.07
CA MET A 93 -5.48 22.27 -11.85
C MET A 93 -6.19 20.92 -11.94
N HIS A 94 -5.71 20.05 -12.83
CA HIS A 94 -6.15 18.66 -12.91
C HIS A 94 -5.42 17.80 -11.88
N TYR A 95 -6.11 16.84 -11.26
CA TYR A 95 -5.52 16.00 -10.22
C TYR A 95 -5.99 14.54 -10.30
N VAL A 96 -5.08 13.61 -9.98
CA VAL A 96 -5.38 12.25 -9.50
C VAL A 96 -4.77 12.14 -8.11
N LEU A 97 -5.58 11.93 -7.08
CA LEU A 97 -5.11 11.85 -5.69
C LEU A 97 -5.74 10.68 -4.96
N GLY A 98 -5.10 10.29 -3.84
CA GLY A 98 -5.80 9.46 -2.87
C GLY A 98 -5.98 7.99 -3.25
N CYS A 99 -5.13 7.47 -4.14
CA CYS A 99 -5.22 6.09 -4.64
C CYS A 99 -5.06 5.00 -3.57
N SER A 100 -4.89 5.33 -2.28
CA SER A 100 -5.14 4.42 -1.14
C SER A 100 -4.45 3.05 -1.26
N GLY A 101 -3.22 3.03 -1.80
CA GLY A 101 -2.42 1.81 -1.99
C GLY A 101 -2.48 1.17 -3.38
N THR A 102 -3.34 1.61 -4.29
CA THR A 102 -3.44 1.09 -5.68
C THR A 102 -2.74 1.97 -6.72
N GLY A 103 -2.13 3.09 -6.29
CA GLY A 103 -1.60 4.12 -7.19
C GLY A 103 -0.58 3.61 -8.21
N VAL A 104 0.30 2.67 -7.84
CA VAL A 104 1.30 2.12 -8.78
C VAL A 104 0.63 1.42 -9.97
N ALA A 105 -0.48 0.73 -9.75
CA ALA A 105 -1.23 0.07 -10.82
C ALA A 105 -2.17 1.02 -11.55
N ALA A 106 -2.82 1.93 -10.82
CA ALA A 106 -3.87 2.79 -11.37
C ALA A 106 -3.32 4.02 -12.12
N HIS A 107 -2.22 4.62 -11.66
CA HIS A 107 -1.81 5.96 -12.13
C HIS A 107 -1.47 6.02 -13.62
N THR A 108 -0.96 4.95 -14.23
CA THR A 108 -0.68 4.97 -15.68
C THR A 108 -1.96 5.20 -16.49
N GLY A 109 -3.01 4.42 -16.20
CA GLY A 109 -4.30 4.57 -16.91
C GLY A 109 -5.05 5.84 -16.53
N LEU A 110 -5.01 6.23 -15.25
CA LEU A 110 -5.66 7.47 -14.82
C LEU A 110 -4.93 8.72 -15.35
N GLY A 111 -3.60 8.66 -15.45
CA GLY A 111 -2.78 9.72 -16.01
C GLY A 111 -3.03 9.92 -17.49
N ASP A 112 -3.17 8.83 -18.25
CA ASP A 112 -3.58 8.87 -19.67
C ASP A 112 -4.94 9.58 -19.85
N ARG A 113 -5.94 9.22 -19.02
CA ARG A 113 -7.27 9.86 -19.06
C ARG A 113 -7.20 11.36 -18.72
N ILE A 114 -6.41 11.76 -17.73
CA ILE A 114 -6.20 13.19 -17.43
C ILE A 114 -5.47 13.91 -18.56
N ALA A 115 -4.44 13.31 -19.14
CA ALA A 115 -3.72 13.90 -20.27
C ALA A 115 -4.68 14.14 -21.45
N GLY A 116 -5.55 13.16 -21.74
CA GLY A 116 -6.64 13.31 -22.70
C GLY A 116 -7.54 14.51 -22.39
N ARG A 117 -7.95 14.71 -21.13
CA ARG A 117 -8.77 15.88 -20.74
C ARG A 117 -8.08 17.20 -21.01
N ILE A 118 -6.79 17.28 -20.68
CA ILE A 118 -6.00 18.50 -20.89
C ILE A 118 -5.90 18.83 -22.38
N LEU A 119 -5.81 17.82 -23.23
CA LEU A 119 -5.73 17.95 -24.68
C LEU A 119 -7.10 18.10 -25.38
N GLY A 120 -8.21 18.06 -24.63
CA GLY A 120 -9.56 18.16 -25.19
C GLY A 120 -10.05 16.89 -25.90
N ALA A 121 -9.53 15.72 -25.54
CA ALA A 121 -9.98 14.43 -26.07
C ALA A 121 -11.39 14.07 -25.53
N ASN A 122 -12.16 13.39 -26.37
CA ASN A 122 -13.44 12.79 -25.99
C ASN A 122 -13.23 11.49 -25.18
N ASP A 123 -14.25 11.03 -24.46
CA ASP A 123 -14.24 9.76 -23.70
C ASP A 123 -13.11 9.66 -22.65
N THR A 124 -12.97 10.69 -21.83
CA THR A 124 -11.93 10.73 -20.79
C THR A 124 -12.49 10.53 -19.38
N GLU A 125 -13.79 10.26 -19.26
CA GLU A 125 -14.48 9.97 -18.01
C GLU A 125 -14.01 8.64 -17.39
N THR A 126 -14.08 8.55 -16.07
CA THR A 126 -13.66 7.41 -15.28
C THR A 126 -14.64 7.18 -14.14
N ALA A 127 -14.65 5.97 -13.58
CA ALA A 127 -15.42 5.67 -12.37
C ALA A 127 -14.95 6.45 -11.12
N TYR A 128 -13.87 7.22 -11.20
CA TYR A 128 -13.27 7.97 -10.09
C TYR A 128 -13.51 9.48 -10.15
N ASP A 129 -14.31 9.92 -11.12
CA ASP A 129 -14.65 11.33 -11.28
C ASP A 129 -15.57 11.84 -10.18
N ASP A 130 -15.29 13.07 -9.76
CA ASP A 130 -16.09 13.85 -8.83
C ASP A 130 -16.42 13.12 -7.51
N ILE A 131 -15.59 12.12 -7.15
CA ILE A 131 -15.68 11.47 -5.84
C ILE A 131 -15.30 12.51 -4.79
N PRO A 132 -16.22 12.88 -3.87
CA PRO A 132 -15.96 13.92 -2.90
C PRO A 132 -14.92 13.47 -1.88
N PHE A 133 -14.02 14.39 -1.53
CA PHE A 133 -13.12 14.21 -0.39
C PHE A 133 -13.92 14.34 0.90
N GLU A 134 -14.41 13.21 1.40
CA GLU A 134 -14.97 13.16 2.74
C GLU A 134 -13.94 13.50 3.80
N THR A 135 -14.42 14.02 4.92
CA THR A 135 -13.62 14.17 6.14
C THR A 135 -14.31 13.46 7.30
N ARG A 136 -13.72 13.51 8.49
CA ARG A 136 -14.33 13.07 9.75
C ARG A 136 -14.38 14.24 10.72
N PRO A 137 -15.32 14.24 11.68
CA PRO A 137 -15.34 15.24 12.73
C PRO A 137 -13.96 15.39 13.37
N PHE A 138 -13.52 16.64 13.56
CA PHE A 138 -12.22 17.00 14.14
C PHE A 138 -10.98 16.53 13.36
N TYR A 139 -11.13 16.04 12.12
CA TYR A 139 -9.98 15.76 11.27
C TYR A 139 -9.51 17.04 10.57
N ASN A 140 -8.28 17.46 10.91
CA ASN A 140 -7.60 18.64 10.36
C ASN A 140 -6.26 18.29 9.69
N GLY A 141 -6.11 17.03 9.25
CA GLY A 141 -4.85 16.48 8.77
C GLY A 141 -4.13 15.60 9.79
N ASN A 142 -4.44 15.74 11.09
CA ASN A 142 -3.98 14.77 12.10
C ASN A 142 -5.01 13.62 12.23
N PRO A 143 -4.65 12.37 11.87
CA PRO A 143 -5.58 11.25 11.89
C PRO A 143 -5.71 10.67 13.31
N TRP A 144 -6.37 11.40 14.21
CA TRP A 144 -6.56 11.05 15.63
C TRP A 144 -7.14 9.64 15.86
N PHE A 145 -7.95 9.14 14.93
CA PHE A 145 -8.57 7.81 14.98
C PHE A 145 -7.65 6.67 14.53
N LEU A 146 -6.56 6.97 13.81
CA LEU A 146 -5.78 5.95 13.09
C LEU A 146 -5.14 4.92 14.02
N SER A 147 -4.59 5.34 15.15
CA SER A 147 -3.99 4.40 16.12
C SER A 147 -5.03 3.41 16.66
N ALA A 148 -6.26 3.85 16.91
CA ALA A 148 -7.35 2.98 17.35
C ALA A 148 -7.77 2.00 16.25
N VAL A 149 -7.93 2.47 15.01
CA VAL A 149 -8.26 1.63 13.85
C VAL A 149 -7.17 0.58 13.61
N VAL A 150 -5.89 0.97 13.64
CA VAL A 150 -4.76 0.05 13.47
C VAL A 150 -4.75 -1.00 14.58
N ARG A 151 -5.01 -0.61 15.84
CA ARG A 151 -5.09 -1.56 16.97
C ARG A 151 -6.21 -2.57 16.76
N TRP A 152 -7.38 -2.09 16.34
CA TRP A 152 -8.54 -2.94 16.03
C TRP A 152 -8.25 -3.91 14.89
N TYR A 153 -7.63 -3.46 13.80
CA TYR A 153 -7.25 -4.33 12.69
C TYR A 153 -6.20 -5.36 13.08
N ARG A 154 -5.19 -5.00 13.89
CA ARG A 154 -4.25 -5.98 14.46
C ARG A 154 -4.97 -7.05 15.28
N TYR A 155 -5.95 -6.64 16.08
CA TYR A 155 -6.77 -7.58 16.85
C TYR A 155 -7.53 -8.53 15.92
N LYS A 156 -8.24 -7.99 14.92
CA LYS A 156 -8.97 -8.80 13.93
C LYS A 156 -8.06 -9.77 13.18
N ASP A 157 -6.88 -9.32 12.73
CA ASP A 157 -5.91 -10.15 12.03
C ASP A 157 -5.34 -11.26 12.92
N ARG A 158 -5.18 -11.00 14.22
CA ARG A 158 -4.77 -12.01 15.21
C ARG A 158 -5.88 -13.03 15.48
N THR A 159 -7.13 -12.59 15.58
CA THR A 159 -8.27 -13.50 15.86
C THR A 159 -8.71 -14.30 14.64
N ALA A 160 -8.53 -13.76 13.43
CA ALA A 160 -8.83 -14.46 12.18
C ALA A 160 -7.90 -15.66 11.93
N ARG A 161 -6.77 -15.74 12.65
CA ARG A 161 -5.84 -16.89 12.64
C ARG A 161 -6.33 -18.11 13.45
N ARG A 162 -7.56 -18.12 14.00
CA ARG A 162 -8.09 -19.35 14.60
C ARG A 162 -8.37 -20.39 13.50
N PRO A 163 -7.74 -21.58 13.56
CA PRO A 163 -8.13 -22.67 12.68
C PRO A 163 -9.60 -23.00 12.92
N ARG A 164 -10.34 -23.26 11.85
CA ARG A 164 -11.40 -24.28 11.92
C ARG A 164 -10.72 -25.63 11.91
#